data_AF-A0AAV2JU82-F1
#
_entry.id   AF-A0AAV2JU82-F1
#
_cell.length_a   1.000
_cell.length_b   1.000
_cell.length_c   1.000
_cell.angle_alpha   90.00
_cell.angle_beta   90.00
_cell.angle_gamma   90.00
#
_symmetry.space_group_name_H-M   'P 1'
#
loop_
_entity.id
_entity.type
_entity.pdbx_description
1 polymer ?
#
loop_
_entity_poly.entity_id
_entity_poly.type
_entity_poly.pdbx_seq_one_letter_code
_entity_poly.pdbx_strand_id
1 'polypeptide(L)'
;MFFRERCAEDEKTRDLVHQYKGPQRLALLLSKPHNKQLLCAATGAIWKCSLSRKNVTKFQEVGVLQKLVSLLSEQPEEVLVNVVAALGEFAHIASNRTVIGQSGGIEKLVRLLTGRNQTLLVNVTRTLGICASDMKNMVIMDQLDGLRLVWSLLKHPSAEVQASAAWALCPVIHHGKDVDESMRRLIGGFQLLIKLLESTDNEVLASICAVIAKITEDKEENVALLTDYGVVPLLAKLTGTTDDRLRRHLAEAIAYCCMWSQNRGAFGRAGAVPPLVSYVRSNNQSVHETTVVGLYQLSKDVDNCVSLHGNGAVKPLLELMGHPQEDVAFMAAGCVRNIRMLANANKFHKMDDTRVSPSADPRVFTLRVFHQAFTLRVIRQVFALRVFRQVFALRKFRLVLTLRVFRQVFTLRVFRQGFTLRVFRQGFTLRVFRQGFALRVFCQVFALRVFRQGFTLRVFRQVFALRNFRLVFTLRVFRQVFTLRVFRQVFTLRVFRLVFTVRAFCQVFALRVFRQVFALRVFRQVFTVRVFCKVFTVRVFCQVFIVRVFRRVFTVRVFRQVFTVWVSLSSGLHCMGVSFIRSSL
;
A
#
# COMPACT_ATOMS: atom_id res chain seq x y z
N MET A 1 44.68 -37.87 -8.38
CA MET A 1 44.33 -37.56 -9.78
C MET A 1 42.91 -38.03 -10.17
N PHE A 2 42.37 -39.13 -9.61
CA PHE A 2 41.00 -39.63 -9.87
C PHE A 2 39.83 -38.80 -9.28
N PHE A 3 40.09 -37.88 -8.34
CA PHE A 3 39.06 -36.98 -7.77
C PHE A 3 38.79 -35.74 -8.64
N ARG A 4 39.52 -35.59 -9.75
CA ARG A 4 39.37 -34.47 -10.67
C ARG A 4 38.12 -34.73 -11.52
N GLU A 5 37.09 -33.95 -11.25
CA GLU A 5 35.94 -33.70 -12.11
C GLU A 5 34.77 -34.70 -12.12
N ARG A 6 34.95 -36.03 -12.17
CA ARG A 6 33.80 -36.95 -12.41
C ARG A 6 33.10 -37.54 -11.17
N CYS A 7 33.79 -37.74 -10.05
CA CYS A 7 33.25 -38.49 -8.90
C CYS A 7 32.33 -37.68 -7.95
N ALA A 8 31.92 -36.48 -8.32
CA ALA A 8 31.02 -35.67 -7.49
C ALA A 8 29.88 -35.02 -8.29
N GLU A 9 29.77 -35.31 -9.60
CA GLU A 9 28.64 -34.86 -10.41
C GLU A 9 27.42 -35.74 -10.20
N ASP A 10 27.60 -37.05 -10.08
CA ASP A 10 26.51 -38.00 -9.84
C ASP A 10 26.12 -38.10 -8.36
N GLU A 11 24.82 -38.07 -8.07
CA GLU A 11 24.26 -38.21 -6.72
C GLU A 11 24.80 -39.47 -6.01
N LYS A 12 24.85 -40.60 -6.73
CA LYS A 12 25.39 -41.88 -6.23
C LYS A 12 26.87 -41.77 -5.84
N THR A 13 27.67 -41.03 -6.61
CA THR A 13 29.09 -40.84 -6.28
C THR A 13 29.28 -39.93 -5.07
N ARG A 14 28.42 -38.92 -4.88
CA ARG A 14 28.43 -38.08 -3.67
C ARG A 14 28.09 -38.88 -2.41
N ASP A 15 27.17 -39.83 -2.52
CA ASP A 15 26.80 -40.74 -1.43
C ASP A 15 27.91 -41.77 -1.13
N LEU A 16 28.63 -42.25 -2.15
CA LEU A 16 29.82 -43.08 -1.94
C LEU A 16 30.95 -42.31 -1.25
N VAL A 17 31.22 -41.07 -1.67
CA VAL A 17 32.21 -40.20 -1.00
C VAL A 17 31.84 -39.97 0.47
N HIS A 18 30.55 -39.84 0.76
CA HIS A 18 30.03 -39.79 2.14
C HIS A 18 30.38 -41.07 2.92
N GLN A 19 30.09 -42.23 2.35
CA GLN A 19 30.25 -43.54 3.00
C GLN A 19 31.71 -43.86 3.34
N TYR A 20 32.66 -43.42 2.51
CA TYR A 20 34.10 -43.73 2.67
C TYR A 20 34.91 -42.63 3.41
N LYS A 21 34.29 -41.86 4.32
CA LYS A 21 34.95 -40.78 5.09
C LYS A 21 35.66 -39.72 4.21
N GLY A 22 35.14 -39.51 3.00
CA GLY A 22 35.63 -38.49 2.07
C GLY A 22 35.64 -37.08 2.66
N PRO A 23 34.59 -36.63 3.37
CA PRO A 23 34.55 -35.30 3.97
C PRO A 23 35.71 -35.00 4.92
N GLN A 24 36.11 -35.97 5.75
CA GLN A 24 37.22 -35.84 6.70
C GLN A 24 38.56 -35.71 5.96
N ARG A 25 38.76 -36.50 4.90
CA ARG A 25 39.99 -36.43 4.09
C ARG A 25 40.08 -35.10 3.35
N LEU A 26 38.98 -34.62 2.78
CA LEU A 26 38.94 -33.31 2.12
C LEU A 26 39.22 -32.16 3.11
N ALA A 27 38.67 -32.23 4.33
CA ALA A 27 38.94 -31.25 5.38
C ALA A 27 40.41 -31.19 5.82
N LEU A 28 41.13 -32.32 5.76
CA LEU A 28 42.58 -32.40 6.03
C LEU A 28 43.39 -31.77 4.89
N LEU A 29 42.95 -31.92 3.64
CA LEU A 29 43.63 -31.35 2.48
C LEU A 29 43.58 -29.81 2.47
N LEU A 30 42.56 -29.20 3.07
CA LEU A 30 42.50 -27.75 3.27
C LEU A 30 43.59 -27.21 4.21
N SER A 31 44.20 -28.05 5.05
CA SER A 31 45.24 -27.63 5.99
C SER A 31 46.63 -27.47 5.33
N LYS A 32 46.76 -27.66 4.01
CA LYS A 32 48.03 -27.50 3.25
C LYS A 32 47.95 -26.31 2.27
N PRO A 33 47.95 -25.05 2.74
CA PRO A 33 47.66 -23.86 1.91
C PRO A 33 48.76 -23.50 0.89
N HIS A 34 49.93 -24.12 0.98
CA HIS A 34 51.08 -23.81 0.10
C HIS A 34 50.95 -24.46 -1.28
N ASN A 35 50.27 -25.61 -1.39
CA ASN A 35 50.04 -26.25 -2.68
C ASN A 35 48.73 -25.75 -3.30
N LYS A 36 48.83 -24.69 -4.11
CA LYS A 36 47.66 -24.03 -4.72
C LYS A 36 46.87 -24.94 -5.65
N GLN A 37 47.54 -25.85 -6.39
CA GLN A 37 46.86 -26.82 -7.26
C GLN A 37 46.07 -27.85 -6.46
N LEU A 38 46.68 -28.38 -5.38
CA LEU A 38 46.00 -29.30 -4.48
C LEU A 38 44.81 -28.62 -3.78
N LEU A 39 45.00 -27.36 -3.35
CA LEU A 39 43.94 -26.57 -2.73
C LEU A 39 42.79 -26.31 -3.70
N CYS A 40 43.07 -25.97 -4.96
CA CYS A 40 42.07 -25.81 -6.01
C CYS A 40 41.27 -27.12 -6.22
N ALA A 41 41.96 -28.26 -6.35
CA ALA A 41 41.30 -29.56 -6.50
C ALA A 41 40.48 -29.95 -5.27
N ALA A 42 40.99 -29.71 -4.05
CA ALA A 42 40.29 -30.03 -2.82
C ALA A 42 39.05 -29.17 -2.62
N THR A 43 39.14 -27.86 -2.87
CA THR A 43 38.01 -26.92 -2.77
C THR A 43 36.94 -27.21 -3.83
N GLY A 44 37.35 -27.53 -5.06
CA GLY A 44 36.43 -27.96 -6.12
C GLY A 44 35.70 -29.28 -5.78
N ALA A 45 36.40 -30.26 -5.20
CA ALA A 45 35.78 -31.49 -4.71
C ALA A 45 34.79 -31.22 -3.57
N ILE A 46 35.14 -30.35 -2.62
CA ILE A 46 34.23 -29.94 -1.54
C ILE A 46 32.98 -29.28 -2.11
N TRP A 47 33.11 -28.34 -3.04
CA TRP A 47 31.98 -27.69 -3.68
C TRP A 47 31.03 -28.71 -4.32
N LYS A 48 31.55 -29.59 -5.20
CA LYS A 48 30.70 -30.60 -5.86
C LYS A 48 30.05 -31.57 -4.87
N CYS A 49 30.76 -31.95 -3.81
CA CYS A 49 30.19 -32.79 -2.74
C CYS A 49 29.09 -32.07 -1.94
N SER A 50 29.20 -30.75 -1.76
CA SER A 50 28.25 -29.92 -1.01
C SER A 50 26.91 -29.72 -1.68
N LEU A 51 26.76 -30.10 -2.95
CA LEU A 51 25.46 -30.20 -3.61
C LEU A 51 24.51 -31.20 -2.90
N SER A 52 25.06 -32.13 -2.10
CA SER A 52 24.26 -33.01 -1.22
C SER A 52 24.18 -32.45 0.20
N ARG A 53 22.96 -32.23 0.71
CA ARG A 53 22.74 -31.73 2.07
C ARG A 53 23.36 -32.61 3.16
N LYS A 54 23.41 -33.94 2.95
CA LYS A 54 24.05 -34.90 3.87
C LYS A 54 25.56 -34.68 3.99
N ASN A 55 26.20 -34.25 2.91
CA ASN A 55 27.62 -33.94 2.92
C ASN A 55 27.89 -32.60 3.58
N VAL A 56 27.02 -31.61 3.35
CA VAL A 56 27.12 -30.31 4.03
C VAL A 56 27.07 -30.47 5.55
N THR A 57 26.16 -31.30 6.08
CA THR A 57 26.10 -31.54 7.54
C THR A 57 27.38 -32.20 8.06
N LYS A 58 27.94 -33.18 7.34
CA LYS A 58 29.20 -33.79 7.76
C LYS A 58 30.38 -32.84 7.66
N PHE A 59 30.41 -31.98 6.66
CA PHE A 59 31.42 -30.93 6.55
C PHE A 59 31.32 -29.89 7.67
N GLN A 60 30.12 -29.60 8.19
CA GLN A 60 29.94 -28.76 9.38
C GLN A 60 30.60 -29.40 10.61
N GLU A 61 30.38 -30.70 10.85
CA GLU A 61 30.96 -31.42 12.00
C GLU A 61 32.49 -31.40 12.00
N VAL A 62 33.11 -31.40 10.81
CA VAL A 62 34.58 -31.38 10.65
C VAL A 62 35.13 -29.94 10.54
N GLY A 63 34.29 -28.91 10.72
CA GLY A 63 34.72 -27.51 10.72
C GLY A 63 35.20 -26.99 9.36
N VAL A 64 34.71 -27.57 8.25
CA VAL A 64 35.11 -27.15 6.89
C VAL A 64 34.60 -25.75 6.58
N LEU A 65 33.43 -25.35 7.11
CA LEU A 65 32.84 -24.05 6.84
C LEU A 65 33.79 -22.89 7.24
N GLN A 66 34.33 -22.93 8.46
CA GLN A 66 35.25 -21.91 8.96
C GLN A 66 36.57 -21.90 8.17
N LYS A 67 37.05 -23.08 7.76
CA LYS A 67 38.22 -23.19 6.88
C LYS A 67 37.97 -22.60 5.50
N LEU A 68 36.78 -22.78 4.92
CA LEU A 68 36.44 -22.14 3.64
C LEU A 68 36.38 -20.61 3.79
N VAL A 69 35.83 -20.10 4.89
CA VAL A 69 35.81 -18.64 5.17
C VAL A 69 37.22 -18.07 5.36
N SER A 70 38.17 -18.82 5.92
CA SER A 70 39.56 -18.36 6.04
C SER A 70 40.25 -18.28 4.68
N LEU A 71 39.91 -19.18 3.75
CA LEU A 71 40.45 -19.23 2.39
C LEU A 71 39.88 -18.19 1.42
N LEU A 72 38.96 -17.31 1.86
CA LEU A 72 38.48 -16.19 1.05
C LEU A 72 39.51 -15.05 0.89
N SER A 73 40.62 -15.10 1.63
CA SER A 73 41.70 -14.09 1.58
C SER A 73 42.97 -14.69 0.97
N GLU A 74 43.68 -13.89 0.15
CA GLU A 74 45.03 -14.20 -0.35
C GLU A 74 45.15 -15.53 -1.12
N GLN A 75 44.13 -15.87 -1.90
CA GLN A 75 44.10 -17.06 -2.76
C GLN A 75 43.97 -16.70 -4.24
N PRO A 76 44.47 -17.56 -5.15
CA PRO A 76 44.24 -17.38 -6.58
C PRO A 76 42.74 -17.48 -6.92
N GLU A 77 42.32 -16.80 -7.99
CA GLU A 77 40.91 -16.71 -8.37
C GLU A 77 40.26 -18.08 -8.58
N GLU A 78 40.98 -19.07 -9.13
CA GLU A 78 40.47 -20.45 -9.30
C GLU A 78 40.05 -21.10 -7.96
N VAL A 79 40.83 -20.88 -6.90
CA VAL A 79 40.50 -21.36 -5.56
C VAL A 79 39.30 -20.59 -5.01
N LEU A 80 39.30 -19.26 -5.17
CA LEU A 80 38.19 -18.42 -4.70
C LEU A 80 36.86 -18.79 -5.36
N VAL A 81 36.85 -19.08 -6.67
CA VAL A 81 35.67 -19.52 -7.41
C VAL A 81 35.06 -20.76 -6.74
N ASN A 82 35.87 -21.77 -6.46
CA ASN A 82 35.43 -23.01 -5.82
C ASN A 82 35.00 -22.80 -4.36
N VAL A 83 35.76 -22.01 -3.59
CA VAL A 83 35.47 -21.71 -2.19
C VAL A 83 34.14 -20.97 -2.06
N VAL A 84 33.92 -19.92 -2.84
CA VAL A 84 32.69 -19.12 -2.79
C VAL A 84 31.48 -19.95 -3.23
N ALA A 85 31.64 -20.78 -4.27
CA ALA A 85 30.58 -21.66 -4.73
C ALA A 85 30.21 -22.70 -3.67
N ALA A 86 31.21 -23.32 -3.01
CA ALA A 86 30.98 -24.18 -1.86
C ALA A 86 30.22 -23.43 -0.75
N LEU A 87 30.67 -22.22 -0.37
CA LEU A 87 29.99 -21.42 0.66
C LEU A 87 28.53 -21.12 0.31
N GLY A 88 28.21 -20.89 -0.97
CA GLY A 88 26.84 -20.74 -1.45
C GLY A 88 25.98 -21.97 -1.17
N GLU A 89 26.50 -23.17 -1.47
CA GLU A 89 25.82 -24.43 -1.15
C GLU A 89 25.59 -24.62 0.35
N PHE A 90 26.60 -24.28 1.17
CA PHE A 90 26.45 -24.32 2.63
C PHE A 90 25.40 -23.31 3.11
N ALA A 91 25.31 -22.12 2.50
CA ALA A 91 24.42 -21.04 2.90
C ALA A 91 22.92 -21.36 2.70
N HIS A 92 22.57 -22.38 1.90
CA HIS A 92 21.19 -22.86 1.84
C HIS A 92 20.67 -23.34 3.21
N ILE A 93 21.55 -23.80 4.10
CA ILE A 93 21.21 -24.12 5.49
C ILE A 93 21.22 -22.86 6.34
N ALA A 94 20.12 -22.59 7.06
CA ALA A 94 19.95 -21.36 7.84
C ALA A 94 21.03 -21.16 8.92
N SER A 95 21.42 -22.21 9.64
CA SER A 95 22.49 -22.15 10.65
C SER A 95 23.86 -21.84 10.06
N ASN A 96 24.13 -22.18 8.80
CA ASN A 96 25.41 -21.83 8.17
C ASN A 96 25.50 -20.36 7.82
N ARG A 97 24.39 -19.72 7.45
CA ARG A 97 24.39 -18.29 7.11
C ARG A 97 24.90 -17.45 8.28
N THR A 98 24.46 -17.76 9.50
CA THR A 98 24.91 -17.06 10.70
C THR A 98 26.38 -17.33 11.00
N VAL A 99 26.86 -18.57 10.83
CA VAL A 99 28.27 -18.93 11.04
C VAL A 99 29.19 -18.27 10.01
N ILE A 100 28.77 -18.17 8.74
CA ILE A 100 29.49 -17.42 7.69
C ILE A 100 29.64 -15.95 8.12
N GLY A 101 28.56 -15.34 8.61
CA GLY A 101 28.59 -13.98 9.16
C GLY A 101 29.55 -13.82 10.32
N GLN A 102 29.41 -14.66 11.35
CA GLN A 102 30.23 -14.62 12.57
C GLN A 102 31.73 -14.86 12.30
N SER A 103 32.05 -15.62 11.24
CA SER A 103 33.43 -15.89 10.84
C SER A 103 34.05 -14.78 9.98
N GLY A 104 33.36 -13.64 9.80
CA GLY A 104 33.81 -12.54 8.95
C GLY A 104 33.68 -12.81 7.44
N GLY A 105 32.90 -13.81 7.04
CA GLY A 105 32.75 -14.21 5.65
C GLY A 105 32.04 -13.15 4.80
N ILE A 106 31.03 -12.46 5.34
CA ILE A 106 30.29 -11.42 4.62
C ILE A 106 31.21 -10.27 4.21
N GLU A 107 32.08 -9.81 5.11
CA GLU A 107 33.04 -8.75 4.81
C GLU A 107 33.99 -9.13 3.68
N LYS A 108 34.54 -10.35 3.72
CA LYS A 108 35.42 -10.86 2.66
C LYS A 108 34.68 -11.00 1.33
N LEU A 109 33.45 -11.51 1.35
CA LEU A 109 32.62 -11.64 0.14
C LEU A 109 32.30 -10.27 -0.48
N VAL A 110 31.94 -9.27 0.32
CA VAL A 110 31.66 -7.92 -0.18
C VAL A 110 32.91 -7.30 -0.83
N ARG A 111 34.10 -7.52 -0.27
CA ARG A 111 35.37 -7.08 -0.89
C ARG A 111 35.65 -7.74 -2.25
N LEU A 112 35.18 -8.96 -2.48
CA LEU A 112 35.34 -9.66 -3.76
C LEU A 112 34.42 -9.12 -4.87
N LEU A 113 33.40 -8.31 -4.55
CA LEU A 113 32.49 -7.71 -5.55
C LEU A 113 33.19 -6.70 -6.47
N THR A 114 34.36 -6.19 -6.11
CA THR A 114 35.15 -5.26 -6.94
C THR A 114 36.13 -5.98 -7.87
N GLY A 115 36.10 -7.32 -7.92
CA GLY A 115 36.93 -8.13 -8.81
C GLY A 115 36.55 -7.99 -10.29
N ARG A 116 37.37 -8.60 -11.17
CA ARG A 116 37.14 -8.63 -12.63
C ARG A 116 36.70 -9.99 -13.14
N ASN A 117 36.90 -11.04 -12.36
CA ASN A 117 36.56 -12.41 -12.74
C ASN A 117 35.04 -12.64 -12.71
N GLN A 118 34.44 -12.88 -13.87
CA GLN A 118 33.00 -12.99 -14.02
C GLN A 118 32.41 -14.17 -13.23
N THR A 119 33.02 -15.35 -13.32
CA THR A 119 32.57 -16.55 -12.58
C THR A 119 32.64 -16.34 -11.07
N LEU A 120 33.70 -15.67 -10.60
CA LEU A 120 33.82 -15.32 -9.19
C LEU A 120 32.73 -14.34 -8.78
N LEU A 121 32.48 -13.28 -9.56
CA LEU A 121 31.41 -12.30 -9.27
C LEU A 121 30.04 -12.95 -9.23
N VAL A 122 29.74 -13.88 -10.15
CA VAL A 122 28.49 -14.64 -10.16
C VAL A 122 28.34 -15.46 -8.87
N ASN A 123 29.38 -16.18 -8.46
CA ASN A 123 29.35 -16.97 -7.23
C ASN A 123 29.24 -16.08 -5.99
N VAL A 124 29.97 -14.97 -5.93
CA VAL A 124 29.95 -14.03 -4.80
C VAL A 124 28.57 -13.40 -4.65
N THR A 125 27.98 -12.90 -5.73
CA THR A 125 26.64 -12.30 -5.70
C THR A 125 25.58 -13.32 -5.28
N ARG A 126 25.60 -14.54 -5.83
CA ARG A 126 24.68 -15.61 -5.45
C ARG A 126 24.81 -15.95 -3.95
N THR A 127 26.02 -16.16 -3.45
CA THR A 127 26.27 -16.49 -2.05
C THR A 127 25.85 -15.35 -1.12
N LEU A 128 26.17 -14.10 -1.45
CA LEU A 128 25.71 -12.93 -0.69
C LEU A 128 24.18 -12.81 -0.66
N GLY A 129 23.51 -13.03 -1.80
CA GLY A 129 22.06 -13.03 -1.88
C GLY A 129 21.40 -14.07 -0.97
N ILE A 130 21.96 -15.28 -0.89
CA ILE A 130 21.47 -16.32 0.02
C ILE A 130 21.76 -15.92 1.48
N CYS A 131 22.95 -15.40 1.77
CA CYS A 131 23.32 -14.93 3.10
C CYS A 131 22.47 -13.74 3.58
N ALA A 132 21.99 -12.90 2.68
CA ALA A 132 21.12 -11.75 2.92
C ALA A 132 19.73 -12.14 3.46
N SER A 133 19.32 -13.40 3.36
CA SER A 133 18.11 -13.89 4.05
C SER A 133 18.24 -13.93 5.57
N ASP A 134 19.45 -13.80 6.12
CA ASP A 134 19.69 -13.67 7.55
C ASP A 134 19.82 -12.20 7.97
N MET A 135 19.03 -11.77 8.95
CA MET A 135 19.02 -10.37 9.38
C MET A 135 20.35 -9.88 9.96
N LYS A 136 21.16 -10.76 10.59
CA LYS A 136 22.46 -10.35 11.16
C LYS A 136 23.46 -10.09 10.03
N ASN A 137 23.44 -10.93 9.00
CA ASN A 137 24.26 -10.72 7.81
C ASN A 137 23.86 -9.45 7.06
N MET A 138 22.56 -9.14 7.00
CA MET A 138 22.08 -7.91 6.39
C MET A 138 22.62 -6.65 7.07
N VAL A 139 22.68 -6.62 8.40
CA VAL A 139 23.28 -5.49 9.12
C VAL A 139 24.74 -5.29 8.73
N ILE A 140 25.50 -6.38 8.57
CA ILE A 140 26.90 -6.31 8.12
C ILE A 140 26.98 -5.83 6.67
N MET A 141 26.11 -6.31 5.79
CA MET A 141 26.05 -5.85 4.39
C MET A 141 25.73 -4.36 4.29
N ASP A 142 24.78 -3.86 5.08
CA ASP A 142 24.41 -2.45 5.11
C ASP A 142 25.58 -1.57 5.58
N GLN A 143 26.35 -2.00 6.57
CA GLN A 143 27.56 -1.30 7.06
C GLN A 143 28.66 -1.20 6.00
N LEU A 144 28.69 -2.14 5.04
CA LEU A 144 29.73 -2.23 4.02
C LEU A 144 29.28 -1.66 2.66
N ASP A 145 28.19 -0.88 2.62
CA ASP A 145 27.57 -0.41 1.37
C ASP A 145 27.26 -1.55 0.37
N GLY A 146 26.96 -2.75 0.88
CA GLY A 146 26.81 -3.98 0.09
C GLY A 146 25.73 -3.85 -0.98
N LEU A 147 24.60 -3.19 -0.67
CA LEU A 147 23.55 -2.88 -1.65
C LEU A 147 24.09 -2.10 -2.85
N ARG A 148 24.89 -1.04 -2.61
CA ARG A 148 25.47 -0.20 -3.69
C ARG A 148 26.42 -1.02 -4.56
N LEU A 149 27.23 -1.88 -3.95
CA LEU A 149 28.20 -2.71 -4.67
C LEU A 149 27.49 -3.76 -5.55
N VAL A 150 26.52 -4.50 -5.00
CA VAL A 150 25.71 -5.44 -5.79
C VAL A 150 24.95 -4.71 -6.89
N TRP A 151 24.37 -3.55 -6.61
CA TRP A 151 23.68 -2.74 -7.61
C TRP A 151 24.60 -2.28 -8.75
N SER A 152 25.86 -1.97 -8.45
CA SER A 152 26.83 -1.55 -9.47
C SER A 152 27.11 -2.63 -10.52
N LEU A 153 26.99 -3.91 -10.13
CA LEU A 153 27.16 -5.05 -11.04
C LEU A 153 26.05 -5.19 -12.07
N LEU A 154 24.88 -4.54 -11.87
CA LEU A 154 23.84 -4.45 -12.91
C LEU A 154 24.34 -3.70 -14.16
N LYS A 155 25.40 -2.90 -14.05
CA LYS A 155 26.03 -2.19 -15.18
C LYS A 155 27.13 -3.02 -15.87
N HIS A 156 27.41 -4.22 -15.38
CA HIS A 156 28.45 -5.08 -15.94
C HIS A 156 28.03 -5.58 -17.36
N PRO A 157 28.96 -5.73 -18.32
CA PRO A 157 28.62 -6.14 -19.69
C PRO A 157 28.15 -7.59 -19.82
N SER A 158 28.51 -8.47 -18.87
CA SER A 158 28.09 -9.88 -18.88
C SER A 158 26.68 -10.04 -18.32
N ALA A 159 25.80 -10.62 -19.13
CA ALA A 159 24.42 -10.95 -18.77
C ALA A 159 24.34 -11.87 -17.53
N GLU A 160 25.27 -12.81 -17.38
CA GLU A 160 25.30 -13.72 -16.24
C GLU A 160 25.54 -12.96 -14.92
N VAL A 161 26.47 -12.00 -14.93
CA VAL A 161 26.76 -11.14 -13.76
C VAL A 161 25.58 -10.21 -13.45
N GLN A 162 24.93 -9.66 -14.49
CA GLN A 162 23.74 -8.83 -14.31
C GLN A 162 22.61 -9.62 -13.66
N ALA A 163 22.32 -10.83 -14.16
CA ALA A 163 21.27 -11.68 -13.63
C ALA A 163 21.57 -12.13 -12.20
N SER A 164 22.81 -12.56 -11.92
CA SER A 164 23.20 -13.00 -10.58
C SER A 164 23.13 -11.86 -9.56
N ALA A 165 23.51 -10.65 -9.95
CA ALA A 165 23.36 -9.45 -9.12
C ALA A 165 21.88 -9.10 -8.88
N ALA A 166 21.03 -9.14 -9.90
CA ALA A 166 19.60 -8.90 -9.77
C ALA A 166 18.92 -9.93 -8.83
N TRP A 167 19.25 -11.21 -8.95
CA TRP A 167 18.77 -12.23 -8.02
C TRP A 167 19.21 -11.97 -6.57
N ALA A 168 20.45 -11.54 -6.38
CA ALA A 168 20.98 -11.21 -5.05
C ALA A 168 20.29 -9.97 -4.43
N LEU A 169 19.83 -9.03 -5.26
CA LEU A 169 19.10 -7.86 -4.80
C LEU A 169 17.73 -8.22 -4.21
N CYS A 170 17.05 -9.28 -4.67
CA CYS A 170 15.73 -9.65 -4.18
C CYS A 170 15.68 -9.88 -2.65
N PRO A 171 16.53 -10.75 -2.05
CA PRO A 171 16.63 -10.88 -0.59
C PRO A 171 17.11 -9.60 0.12
N VAL A 172 18.07 -8.88 -0.48
CA VAL A 172 18.60 -7.63 0.08
C VAL A 172 17.50 -6.57 0.21
N ILE A 173 16.62 -6.44 -0.80
CA ILE A 173 15.48 -5.52 -0.80
C ILE A 173 14.41 -5.95 0.20
N HIS A 174 14.18 -7.25 0.35
CA HIS A 174 13.18 -7.78 1.27
C HIS A 174 13.59 -7.57 2.74
N HIS A 175 14.87 -7.77 3.08
CA HIS A 175 15.33 -7.79 4.48
C HIS A 175 16.09 -6.53 4.92
N GLY A 176 16.52 -5.69 3.97
CA GLY A 176 17.26 -4.46 4.27
C GLY A 176 16.39 -3.36 4.87
N LYS A 177 17.03 -2.43 5.58
CA LYS A 177 16.39 -1.22 6.11
C LYS A 177 16.63 -0.05 5.16
N ASP A 178 15.62 0.80 4.98
CA ASP A 178 15.71 2.03 4.17
C ASP A 178 16.27 1.80 2.74
N VAL A 179 16.08 0.59 2.20
CA VAL A 179 16.60 0.17 0.89
C VAL A 179 15.99 1.02 -0.21
N ASP A 180 14.70 1.37 -0.10
CA ASP A 180 13.99 2.16 -1.11
C ASP A 180 14.62 3.55 -1.29
N GLU A 181 14.93 4.22 -0.18
CA GLU A 181 15.58 5.53 -0.22
C GLU A 181 17.01 5.41 -0.76
N SER A 182 17.73 4.37 -0.33
CA SER A 182 19.08 4.07 -0.81
C SER A 182 19.09 3.84 -2.32
N MET A 183 18.19 3.01 -2.85
CA MET A 183 18.07 2.73 -4.29
C MET A 183 17.71 3.97 -5.10
N ARG A 184 16.85 4.85 -4.59
CA ARG A 184 16.51 6.13 -5.25
C ARG A 184 17.74 7.06 -5.36
N ARG A 185 18.69 6.98 -4.42
CA ARG A 185 19.94 7.77 -4.44
C ARG A 185 21.04 7.16 -5.32
N LEU A 186 20.93 5.90 -5.72
CA LEU A 186 21.94 5.24 -6.55
C LEU A 186 22.01 5.85 -7.95
N ILE A 187 23.21 5.85 -8.56
CA ILE A 187 23.44 6.41 -9.88
C ILE A 187 22.63 5.66 -10.94
N GLY A 188 21.67 6.35 -11.55
CA GLY A 188 20.73 5.80 -12.52
C GLY A 188 19.44 5.26 -11.90
N GLY A 189 19.33 5.25 -10.56
CA GLY A 189 18.13 4.87 -9.80
C GLY A 189 17.35 3.70 -10.41
N PHE A 190 16.02 3.80 -10.41
CA PHE A 190 15.18 2.81 -11.08
C PHE A 190 15.28 2.83 -12.62
N GLN A 191 15.83 3.87 -13.25
CA GLN A 191 16.01 3.93 -14.70
C GLN A 191 16.94 2.81 -15.21
N LEU A 192 17.92 2.39 -14.40
CA LEU A 192 18.78 1.26 -14.75
C LEU A 192 17.97 -0.03 -14.93
N LEU A 193 16.99 -0.29 -14.05
CA LEU A 193 16.12 -1.46 -14.16
C LEU A 193 15.27 -1.39 -15.44
N ILE A 194 14.73 -0.21 -15.75
CA ILE A 194 13.96 0.03 -16.98
C ILE A 194 14.82 -0.25 -18.21
N LYS A 195 16.06 0.22 -18.25
CA LYS A 195 17.00 -0.06 -19.35
C LYS A 195 17.28 -1.56 -19.50
N LEU A 196 17.41 -2.30 -18.40
CA LEU A 196 17.68 -3.74 -18.45
C LEU A 196 16.48 -4.58 -18.89
N LEU A 197 15.25 -4.04 -18.84
CA LEU A 197 14.07 -4.67 -19.47
C LEU A 197 14.13 -4.70 -21.00
N GLU A 198 15.09 -3.99 -21.62
CA GLU A 198 15.36 -4.04 -23.06
C GLU A 198 16.40 -5.11 -23.45
N SER A 199 16.91 -5.87 -22.48
CA SER A 199 17.85 -6.97 -22.73
C SER A 199 17.24 -8.05 -23.63
N THR A 200 18.10 -8.73 -24.40
CA THR A 200 17.72 -9.93 -25.18
C THR A 200 17.85 -11.22 -24.39
N ASP A 201 18.49 -11.17 -23.21
CA ASP A 201 18.72 -12.34 -22.36
C ASP A 201 17.55 -12.59 -21.40
N ASN A 202 16.91 -13.75 -21.52
CA ASN A 202 15.72 -14.10 -20.72
C ASN A 202 16.02 -14.19 -19.21
N GLU A 203 17.24 -14.58 -18.81
CA GLU A 203 17.61 -14.71 -17.40
C GLU A 203 17.82 -13.32 -16.78
N VAL A 204 18.39 -12.37 -17.53
CA VAL A 204 18.43 -10.95 -17.15
C VAL A 204 17.01 -10.38 -17.05
N LEU A 205 16.15 -10.63 -18.04
CA LEU A 205 14.76 -10.16 -18.01
C LEU A 205 13.99 -10.73 -16.81
N ALA A 206 14.14 -12.03 -16.51
CA ALA A 206 13.45 -12.70 -15.43
C ALA A 206 13.89 -12.17 -14.06
N SER A 207 15.20 -12.03 -13.86
CA SER A 207 15.78 -11.51 -12.63
C SER A 207 15.42 -10.04 -12.39
N ILE A 208 15.40 -9.20 -13.44
CA ILE A 208 14.97 -7.80 -13.34
C ILE A 208 13.47 -7.69 -13.06
N CYS A 209 12.63 -8.53 -13.67
CA CYS A 209 11.21 -8.60 -13.32
C CYS A 209 11.02 -8.98 -11.84
N ALA A 210 11.80 -9.91 -11.31
CA ALA A 210 11.76 -10.28 -9.90
C ALA A 210 12.16 -9.11 -8.98
N VAL A 211 13.20 -8.35 -9.34
CA VAL A 211 13.59 -7.14 -8.60
C VAL A 211 12.47 -6.10 -8.63
N ILE A 212 11.87 -5.84 -9.79
CA ILE A 212 10.74 -4.90 -9.92
C ILE A 212 9.56 -5.36 -9.06
N ALA A 213 9.22 -6.65 -9.07
CA ALA A 213 8.17 -7.21 -8.22
C ALA A 213 8.45 -6.91 -6.74
N LYS A 214 9.68 -7.15 -6.25
CA LYS A 214 10.05 -6.87 -4.85
C LYS A 214 10.06 -5.38 -4.49
N ILE A 215 10.45 -4.51 -5.42
CA ILE A 215 10.45 -3.05 -5.20
C ILE A 215 9.02 -2.48 -5.18
N THR A 216 8.09 -3.12 -5.88
CA THR A 216 6.69 -2.67 -6.01
C THR A 216 5.73 -3.29 -5.02
N GLU A 217 6.11 -4.41 -4.39
CA GLU A 217 5.33 -5.08 -3.36
C GLU A 217 4.95 -4.14 -2.21
N ASP A 218 3.65 -3.85 -2.08
CA ASP A 218 3.04 -2.95 -1.09
C ASP A 218 3.61 -1.52 -1.00
N LYS A 219 4.28 -1.04 -2.06
CA LYS A 219 4.97 0.26 -2.10
C LYS A 219 4.46 1.16 -3.23
N GLU A 220 3.32 1.83 -3.02
CA GLU A 220 2.68 2.68 -4.05
C GLU A 220 3.60 3.78 -4.63
N GLU A 221 4.49 4.38 -3.83
CA GLU A 221 5.42 5.41 -4.31
C GLU A 221 6.41 4.87 -5.33
N ASN A 222 6.97 3.68 -5.08
CA ASN A 222 7.91 3.04 -6.00
C ASN A 222 7.20 2.65 -7.31
N VAL A 223 5.95 2.19 -7.23
CA VAL A 223 5.13 1.89 -8.40
C VAL A 223 4.90 3.14 -9.24
N ALA A 224 4.54 4.26 -8.62
CA ALA A 224 4.35 5.53 -9.33
C ALA A 224 5.63 5.96 -10.06
N LEU A 225 6.77 5.93 -9.36
CA LEU A 225 8.06 6.32 -9.94
C LEU A 225 8.50 5.42 -11.11
N LEU A 226 8.36 4.09 -10.97
CA LEU A 226 8.64 3.14 -12.06
C LEU A 226 7.70 3.35 -13.25
N THR A 227 6.45 3.73 -13.00
CA THR A 227 5.49 4.06 -14.05
C THR A 227 5.90 5.30 -14.82
N ASP A 228 6.35 6.36 -14.12
CA ASP A 228 6.85 7.58 -14.74
C ASP A 228 8.08 7.31 -15.61
N TYR A 229 8.91 6.33 -15.24
CA TYR A 229 10.03 5.87 -16.06
C TYR A 229 9.65 4.92 -17.21
N GLY A 230 8.37 4.59 -17.38
CA GLY A 230 7.90 3.79 -18.52
C GLY A 230 7.94 2.28 -18.33
N VAL A 231 7.83 1.77 -17.09
CA VAL A 231 7.81 0.32 -16.82
C VAL A 231 6.65 -0.43 -17.50
N VAL A 232 5.48 0.23 -17.65
CA VAL A 232 4.25 -0.39 -18.18
C VAL A 232 4.40 -0.90 -19.61
N PRO A 233 4.77 -0.07 -20.62
CA PRO A 233 4.91 -0.54 -21.99
C PRO A 233 6.00 -1.62 -22.15
N LEU A 234 7.09 -1.53 -21.39
CA LEU A 234 8.17 -2.51 -21.45
C LEU A 234 7.73 -3.88 -20.91
N LEU A 235 7.14 -3.93 -19.71
CA LEU A 235 6.62 -5.18 -19.17
C LEU A 235 5.50 -5.75 -20.05
N ALA A 236 4.61 -4.91 -20.60
CA ALA A 236 3.57 -5.36 -21.52
C ALA A 236 4.16 -6.02 -22.78
N LYS A 237 5.21 -5.43 -23.37
CA LYS A 237 5.92 -5.97 -24.54
C LYS A 237 6.52 -7.35 -24.27
N LEU A 238 7.05 -7.59 -23.06
CA LEU A 238 7.66 -8.87 -22.68
C LEU A 238 6.64 -10.01 -22.49
N THR A 239 5.34 -9.71 -22.44
CA THR A 239 4.30 -10.74 -22.21
C THR A 239 4.14 -11.73 -23.37
N GLY A 240 4.77 -11.48 -24.52
CA GLY A 240 4.82 -12.43 -25.63
C GLY A 240 5.81 -13.59 -25.46
N THR A 241 6.55 -13.66 -24.34
CA THR A 241 7.59 -14.69 -24.15
C THR A 241 7.03 -16.11 -23.97
N THR A 242 7.83 -17.09 -24.37
CA THR A 242 7.58 -18.52 -24.17
C THR A 242 8.33 -19.12 -22.99
N ASP A 243 9.29 -18.41 -22.40
CA ASP A 243 10.07 -18.90 -21.27
C ASP A 243 9.30 -18.81 -19.95
N ASP A 244 8.94 -19.95 -19.37
CA ASP A 244 8.13 -20.04 -18.15
C ASP A 244 8.82 -19.38 -16.94
N ARG A 245 10.16 -19.33 -16.87
CA ARG A 245 10.86 -18.61 -15.79
C ARG A 245 10.59 -17.12 -15.88
N LEU A 246 10.78 -16.52 -17.05
CA LEU A 246 10.43 -15.13 -17.30
C LEU A 246 8.92 -14.89 -17.08
N ARG A 247 8.04 -15.78 -17.57
CA ARG A 247 6.58 -15.63 -17.39
C ARG A 247 6.17 -15.47 -15.94
N ARG A 248 6.72 -16.30 -15.04
CA ARG A 248 6.45 -16.25 -13.60
C ARG A 248 6.73 -14.86 -13.04
N HIS A 249 7.96 -14.38 -13.21
CA HIS A 249 8.39 -13.11 -12.62
C HIS A 249 7.79 -11.91 -13.32
N LEU A 250 7.54 -12.00 -14.62
CA LEU A 250 6.84 -10.97 -15.38
C LEU A 250 5.39 -10.82 -14.92
N ALA A 251 4.66 -11.91 -14.77
CA ALA A 251 3.28 -11.89 -14.27
C ALA A 251 3.20 -11.31 -12.86
N GLU A 252 4.14 -11.69 -11.99
CA GLU A 252 4.28 -11.16 -10.64
C GLU A 252 4.57 -9.64 -10.63
N ALA A 253 5.52 -9.18 -11.45
CA ALA A 253 5.84 -7.76 -11.59
C ALA A 253 4.63 -6.93 -12.08
N ILE A 254 3.90 -7.44 -13.09
CA ILE A 254 2.68 -6.78 -13.59
C ILE A 254 1.60 -6.75 -12.49
N ALA A 255 1.45 -7.83 -11.71
CA ALA A 255 0.48 -7.90 -10.63
C ALA A 255 0.71 -6.82 -9.57
N TYR A 256 1.95 -6.66 -9.11
CA TYR A 256 2.31 -5.62 -8.13
C TYR A 256 2.25 -4.22 -8.72
N CYS A 257 2.69 -4.01 -9.96
CA CYS A 257 2.51 -2.73 -10.65
C CYS A 257 1.02 -2.35 -10.80
N CYS A 258 0.12 -3.32 -10.95
CA CYS A 258 -1.33 -3.12 -11.02
C CYS A 258 -2.00 -2.84 -9.66
N MET A 259 -1.28 -2.93 -8.53
CA MET A 259 -1.80 -2.44 -7.25
C MET A 259 -2.15 -0.95 -7.36
N TRP A 260 -1.33 -0.18 -8.09
CA TRP A 260 -1.63 1.20 -8.43
C TRP A 260 -2.72 1.30 -9.49
N SER A 261 -3.80 2.00 -9.17
CA SER A 261 -5.02 2.01 -9.99
C SER A 261 -4.83 2.52 -11.43
N GLN A 262 -3.90 3.45 -11.66
CA GLN A 262 -3.64 4.03 -12.99
C GLN A 262 -3.02 3.00 -13.94
N ASN A 263 -2.22 2.07 -13.41
CA ASN A 263 -1.52 1.06 -14.20
C ASN A 263 -2.44 0.00 -14.75
N ARG A 264 -3.56 -0.32 -14.07
CA ARG A 264 -4.48 -1.38 -14.49
C ARG A 264 -4.98 -1.16 -15.91
N GLY A 265 -5.55 0.02 -16.18
CA GLY A 265 -6.00 0.38 -17.52
C GLY A 265 -4.85 0.60 -18.51
N ALA A 266 -3.68 1.04 -18.03
CA ALA A 266 -2.50 1.25 -18.88
C ALA A 266 -1.94 -0.09 -19.43
N PHE A 267 -1.80 -1.12 -18.58
CA PHE A 267 -1.43 -2.47 -19.01
C PHE A 267 -2.45 -3.08 -19.97
N GLY A 268 -3.74 -2.80 -19.73
CA GLY A 268 -4.83 -3.16 -20.65
C GLY A 268 -4.64 -2.59 -22.04
N ARG A 269 -4.47 -1.27 -22.14
CA ARG A 269 -4.22 -0.55 -23.40
C ARG A 269 -2.92 -0.96 -24.07
N ALA A 270 -1.91 -1.33 -23.30
CA ALA A 270 -0.63 -1.85 -23.80
C ALA A 270 -0.71 -3.31 -24.29
N GLY A 271 -1.88 -3.96 -24.22
CA GLY A 271 -2.07 -5.30 -24.78
C GLY A 271 -1.52 -6.43 -23.90
N ALA A 272 -1.29 -6.21 -22.60
CA ALA A 272 -0.76 -7.25 -21.71
C ALA A 272 -1.77 -8.36 -21.36
N VAL A 273 -3.09 -8.07 -21.46
CA VAL A 273 -4.15 -9.00 -21.02
C VAL A 273 -4.21 -10.29 -21.84
N PRO A 274 -4.27 -10.27 -23.19
CA PRO A 274 -4.38 -11.50 -23.98
C PRO A 274 -3.24 -12.51 -23.74
N PRO A 275 -1.95 -12.11 -23.74
CA PRO A 275 -0.86 -13.04 -23.48
C PRO A 275 -0.89 -13.61 -22.06
N LEU A 276 -1.24 -12.80 -21.05
CA LEU A 276 -1.38 -13.30 -19.67
C LEU A 276 -2.52 -14.32 -19.52
N VAL A 277 -3.61 -14.20 -20.28
CA VAL A 277 -4.66 -15.23 -20.29
C VAL A 277 -4.12 -16.56 -20.83
N SER A 278 -3.19 -16.52 -21.78
CA SER A 278 -2.55 -17.73 -22.30
C SER A 278 -1.62 -18.41 -21.28
N TYR A 279 -1.01 -17.65 -20.36
CA TYR A 279 -0.11 -18.19 -19.33
C TYR A 279 -0.84 -19.11 -18.35
N VAL A 280 -2.14 -18.92 -18.16
CA VAL A 280 -3.00 -19.80 -17.35
C VAL A 280 -3.02 -21.23 -17.90
N ARG A 281 -2.65 -21.43 -19.16
CA ARG A 281 -2.55 -22.74 -19.81
C ARG A 281 -1.14 -23.35 -19.78
N SER A 282 -0.17 -22.72 -19.13
CA SER A 282 1.17 -23.31 -18.96
C SER A 282 1.08 -24.65 -18.21
N ASN A 283 2.13 -25.48 -18.22
CA ASN A 283 2.18 -26.65 -17.33
C ASN A 283 2.89 -26.34 -16.01
N ASN A 284 3.38 -25.10 -15.86
CA ASN A 284 4.14 -24.67 -14.69
C ASN A 284 3.22 -24.05 -13.63
N GLN A 285 3.12 -24.76 -12.50
CA GLN A 285 2.35 -24.38 -11.33
C GLN A 285 2.64 -22.94 -10.85
N SER A 286 3.92 -22.55 -10.78
CA SER A 286 4.29 -21.21 -10.32
C SER A 286 3.90 -20.10 -11.30
N VAL A 287 3.86 -20.41 -12.61
CA VAL A 287 3.36 -19.46 -13.62
C VAL A 287 1.85 -19.28 -13.45
N HIS A 288 1.10 -20.34 -13.15
CA HIS A 288 -0.34 -20.24 -12.89
C HIS A 288 -0.64 -19.32 -11.70
N GLU A 289 0.01 -19.58 -10.57
CA GLU A 289 -0.20 -18.83 -9.32
C GLU A 289 0.00 -17.31 -9.54
N THR A 290 1.16 -16.95 -10.09
CA THR A 290 1.53 -15.55 -10.35
C THR A 290 0.64 -14.91 -11.42
N THR A 291 0.28 -15.66 -12.47
CA THR A 291 -0.63 -15.19 -13.53
C THR A 291 -2.01 -14.89 -12.97
N VAL A 292 -2.57 -15.75 -12.12
CA VAL A 292 -3.88 -15.53 -11.50
C VAL A 292 -3.90 -14.27 -10.66
N VAL A 293 -2.82 -14.00 -9.92
CA VAL A 293 -2.67 -12.75 -9.15
C VAL A 293 -2.70 -11.55 -10.11
N GLY A 294 -1.94 -11.60 -11.20
CA GLY A 294 -1.91 -10.57 -12.24
C GLY A 294 -3.29 -10.32 -12.88
N LEU A 295 -3.96 -11.38 -13.32
CA LEU A 295 -5.30 -11.29 -13.92
C LEU A 295 -6.33 -10.75 -12.93
N TYR A 296 -6.27 -11.15 -11.66
CA TYR A 296 -7.14 -10.62 -10.62
C TYR A 296 -6.93 -9.10 -10.44
N GLN A 297 -5.68 -8.62 -10.39
CA GLN A 297 -5.40 -7.19 -10.27
C GLN A 297 -5.86 -6.41 -11.50
N LEU A 298 -5.61 -6.94 -12.70
CA LEU A 298 -6.05 -6.36 -13.97
C LEU A 298 -7.59 -6.30 -14.07
N SER A 299 -8.30 -7.34 -13.61
CA SER A 299 -9.77 -7.42 -13.61
C SER A 299 -10.47 -6.38 -12.74
N LYS A 300 -9.74 -5.64 -11.90
CA LYS A 300 -10.32 -4.52 -11.15
C LYS A 300 -10.61 -3.33 -12.05
N ASP A 301 -10.06 -3.31 -13.26
CA ASP A 301 -10.40 -2.35 -14.32
C ASP A 301 -11.48 -2.91 -15.25
N VAL A 302 -12.36 -2.02 -15.71
CA VAL A 302 -13.57 -2.35 -16.47
C VAL A 302 -13.21 -2.79 -17.89
N ASP A 303 -12.29 -2.09 -18.55
CA ASP A 303 -11.90 -2.39 -19.94
C ASP A 303 -11.12 -3.71 -20.00
N ASN A 304 -10.30 -3.96 -18.99
CA ASN A 304 -9.62 -5.24 -18.83
C ASN A 304 -10.60 -6.41 -18.65
N CYS A 305 -11.71 -6.23 -17.92
CA CYS A 305 -12.74 -7.28 -17.80
C CYS A 305 -13.34 -7.67 -19.15
N VAL A 306 -13.55 -6.69 -20.05
CA VAL A 306 -14.03 -6.95 -21.41
C VAL A 306 -13.00 -7.78 -22.17
N SER A 307 -11.73 -7.39 -22.11
CA SER A 307 -10.64 -8.10 -22.77
C SER A 307 -10.46 -9.52 -22.21
N LEU A 308 -10.51 -9.71 -20.89
CA LEU A 308 -10.45 -11.03 -20.24
C LEU A 308 -11.58 -11.96 -20.72
N HIS A 309 -12.80 -11.42 -20.80
CA HIS A 309 -13.94 -12.19 -21.30
C HIS A 309 -13.77 -12.56 -22.78
N GLY A 310 -13.39 -11.59 -23.62
CA GLY A 310 -13.20 -11.79 -25.07
C GLY A 310 -12.08 -12.79 -25.39
N ASN A 311 -11.05 -12.87 -24.55
CA ASN A 311 -9.95 -13.83 -24.70
C ASN A 311 -10.21 -15.19 -24.02
N GLY A 312 -11.44 -15.45 -23.55
CA GLY A 312 -11.81 -16.76 -23.00
C GLY A 312 -11.21 -17.10 -21.64
N ALA A 313 -10.85 -16.09 -20.82
CA ALA A 313 -10.24 -16.32 -19.51
C ALA A 313 -11.14 -17.05 -18.51
N VAL A 314 -12.47 -17.03 -18.71
CA VAL A 314 -13.45 -17.56 -17.75
C VAL A 314 -13.30 -19.07 -17.52
N LYS A 315 -13.15 -19.87 -18.59
CA LYS A 315 -13.07 -21.33 -18.45
C LYS A 315 -11.82 -21.77 -17.66
N PRO A 316 -10.60 -21.33 -18.01
CA PRO A 316 -9.40 -21.64 -17.21
C PRO A 316 -9.49 -21.15 -15.76
N LEU A 317 -10.07 -19.97 -15.53
CA LEU A 317 -10.23 -19.45 -14.17
C LEU A 317 -11.24 -20.24 -13.34
N LEU A 318 -12.27 -20.85 -13.95
CA LEU A 318 -13.21 -21.73 -13.25
C LEU A 318 -12.54 -23.03 -12.80
N GLU A 319 -11.67 -23.61 -13.64
CA GLU A 319 -10.88 -24.79 -13.28
C GLU A 319 -9.96 -24.48 -12.08
N LEU A 320 -9.35 -23.30 -12.07
CA LEU A 320 -8.51 -22.81 -10.97
C LEU A 320 -9.25 -22.45 -9.67
N MET A 321 -10.59 -22.39 -9.67
CA MET A 321 -11.34 -22.24 -8.42
C MET A 321 -11.30 -23.51 -7.56
N GLY A 322 -10.96 -24.66 -8.14
CA GLY A 322 -10.73 -25.93 -7.43
C GLY A 322 -9.28 -26.15 -7.00
N HIS A 323 -8.43 -25.13 -7.10
CA HIS A 323 -7.00 -25.25 -6.82
C HIS A 323 -6.74 -25.54 -5.31
N PRO A 324 -5.77 -26.41 -4.96
CA PRO A 324 -5.49 -26.76 -3.55
C PRO A 324 -5.07 -25.57 -2.68
N GLN A 325 -4.45 -24.55 -3.27
CA GLN A 325 -4.09 -23.32 -2.56
C GLN A 325 -5.26 -22.33 -2.54
N GLU A 326 -5.76 -22.05 -1.33
CA GLU A 326 -6.93 -21.18 -1.11
C GLU A 326 -6.78 -19.78 -1.70
N ASP A 327 -5.58 -19.20 -1.63
CA ASP A 327 -5.31 -17.85 -2.17
C ASP A 327 -5.52 -17.80 -3.69
N VAL A 328 -5.03 -18.81 -4.41
CA VAL A 328 -5.16 -18.92 -5.87
C VAL A 328 -6.63 -19.08 -6.24
N ALA A 329 -7.35 -19.97 -5.55
CA ALA A 329 -8.78 -20.18 -5.75
C ALA A 329 -9.59 -18.91 -5.46
N PHE A 330 -9.25 -18.18 -4.39
CA PHE A 330 -9.87 -16.91 -4.03
C PHE A 330 -9.65 -15.84 -5.11
N MET A 331 -8.43 -15.71 -5.61
CA MET A 331 -8.10 -14.74 -6.66
C MET A 331 -8.76 -15.09 -8.00
N ALA A 332 -8.80 -16.38 -8.37
CA ALA A 332 -9.51 -16.87 -9.54
C ALA A 332 -11.02 -16.56 -9.46
N ALA A 333 -11.65 -16.89 -8.33
CA ALA A 333 -13.05 -16.57 -8.06
C ALA A 333 -13.31 -15.05 -8.08
N GLY A 334 -12.39 -14.26 -7.52
CA GLY A 334 -12.43 -12.80 -7.55
C GLY A 334 -12.38 -12.24 -8.97
N CYS A 335 -11.52 -12.80 -9.82
CA CYS A 335 -11.39 -12.42 -11.23
C CYS A 335 -12.68 -12.74 -12.01
N VAL A 336 -13.21 -13.96 -11.89
CA VAL A 336 -14.48 -14.38 -12.52
C VAL A 336 -15.64 -13.51 -12.04
N ARG A 337 -15.70 -13.19 -10.75
CA ARG A 337 -16.71 -12.29 -10.19
C ARG A 337 -16.66 -10.91 -10.84
N ASN A 338 -15.47 -10.33 -11.01
CA ASN A 338 -15.31 -9.02 -11.63
C ASN A 338 -15.79 -9.03 -13.09
N ILE A 339 -15.42 -10.05 -13.86
CA ILE A 339 -15.88 -10.26 -15.24
C ILE A 339 -17.42 -10.40 -15.28
N ARG A 340 -18.00 -11.21 -14.39
CA ARG A 340 -19.45 -11.45 -14.36
C ARG A 340 -20.26 -10.22 -13.96
N MET A 341 -19.75 -9.42 -13.02
CA MET A 341 -20.37 -8.16 -12.61
C MET A 341 -20.51 -7.19 -13.78
N LEU A 342 -19.51 -7.13 -14.67
CA LEU A 342 -19.58 -6.36 -15.91
C LEU A 342 -20.64 -6.92 -16.88
N ALA A 343 -20.64 -8.23 -17.11
CA ALA A 343 -21.62 -8.87 -18.00
C ALA A 343 -23.07 -8.62 -17.53
N ASN A 344 -23.31 -8.60 -16.21
CA ASN A 344 -24.61 -8.25 -15.65
C ASN A 344 -24.94 -6.75 -15.84
N ALA A 345 -23.98 -5.85 -15.62
CA ALA A 345 -24.17 -4.42 -15.86
C ALA A 345 -24.57 -4.13 -17.33
N ASN A 346 -23.97 -4.84 -18.28
CA ASN A 346 -24.30 -4.71 -19.71
C ASN A 346 -25.67 -5.33 -20.06
N LYS A 347 -26.09 -6.41 -19.41
CA LYS A 347 -27.43 -7.00 -19.61
C LYS A 347 -28.55 -6.07 -19.13
N PHE A 348 -28.37 -5.36 -18.02
CA PHE A 348 -29.35 -4.37 -17.54
C PHE A 348 -29.47 -3.17 -18.49
N HIS A 349 -28.37 -2.70 -19.10
CA HIS A 349 -28.43 -1.66 -20.14
C HIS A 349 -29.15 -2.13 -21.41
N LYS A 350 -28.88 -3.35 -21.91
CA LYS A 350 -29.55 -3.87 -23.12
C LYS A 350 -31.04 -4.19 -22.95
N MET A 351 -31.48 -4.54 -21.74
CA MET A 351 -32.91 -4.73 -21.42
C MET A 351 -33.70 -3.43 -21.41
N ASP A 352 -33.08 -2.30 -21.02
CA ASP A 352 -33.72 -0.97 -21.10
C ASP A 352 -33.89 -0.48 -22.55
N ASP A 353 -33.03 -0.92 -23.48
CA ASP A 353 -33.09 -0.51 -24.90
C ASP A 353 -34.06 -1.32 -25.79
N THR A 354 -34.51 -2.52 -25.37
CA THR A 354 -35.28 -3.43 -26.25
C THR A 354 -36.74 -3.68 -25.86
N ARG A 355 -37.24 -3.17 -24.72
CA ARG A 355 -38.68 -3.21 -24.42
C ARG A 355 -39.12 -2.07 -23.50
N VAL A 356 -39.60 -0.97 -24.08
CA VAL A 356 -40.67 -0.18 -23.46
C VAL A 356 -41.56 0.46 -24.54
N SER A 357 -42.63 -0.24 -24.92
CA SER A 357 -43.92 0.43 -25.13
C SER A 357 -44.55 0.72 -23.75
N PRO A 358 -45.15 1.90 -23.53
CA PRO A 358 -45.40 2.40 -22.18
C PRO A 358 -46.76 1.91 -21.66
N SER A 359 -46.75 0.86 -20.84
CA SER A 359 -47.91 0.55 -19.98
C SER A 359 -47.45 -0.06 -18.65
N ALA A 360 -46.97 0.79 -17.74
CA ALA A 360 -46.91 0.48 -16.31
C ALA A 360 -47.19 1.76 -15.50
N ASP A 361 -48.19 1.64 -14.62
CA ASP A 361 -48.81 2.65 -13.76
C ASP A 361 -47.79 3.54 -12.98
N PRO A 362 -47.88 4.89 -12.99
CA PRO A 362 -46.74 5.75 -12.67
C PRO A 362 -46.53 6.11 -11.19
N ARG A 363 -47.00 5.29 -10.22
CA ARG A 363 -47.18 5.75 -8.84
C ARG A 363 -46.15 5.30 -7.79
N VAL A 364 -45.40 4.19 -7.95
CA VAL A 364 -44.37 3.78 -6.96
C VAL A 364 -43.20 3.03 -7.62
N PHE A 365 -41.97 3.56 -7.52
CA PHE A 365 -40.74 2.85 -7.91
C PHE A 365 -39.97 2.34 -6.68
N THR A 366 -39.70 1.03 -6.60
CA THR A 366 -38.79 0.43 -5.61
C THR A 366 -37.70 -0.38 -6.30
N LEU A 367 -36.44 0.05 -6.19
CA LEU A 367 -35.28 -0.61 -6.80
C LEU A 367 -34.34 -1.18 -5.72
N ARG A 368 -33.89 -2.43 -5.89
CA ARG A 368 -33.22 -3.22 -4.84
C ARG A 368 -31.71 -2.94 -4.72
N VAL A 369 -30.92 -2.79 -5.80
CA VAL A 369 -29.46 -2.48 -5.74
C VAL A 369 -28.99 -1.84 -7.06
N PHE A 370 -28.19 -0.76 -7.02
CA PHE A 370 -27.60 -0.16 -8.24
C PHE A 370 -26.18 0.39 -8.02
N HIS A 371 -25.35 0.38 -9.07
CA HIS A 371 -23.90 0.64 -9.00
C HIS A 371 -23.35 1.79 -9.86
N GLN A 372 -24.14 2.50 -10.67
CA GLN A 372 -23.67 3.64 -11.50
C GLN A 372 -24.36 4.98 -11.20
N ALA A 373 -23.74 6.08 -11.67
CA ALA A 373 -24.16 7.47 -11.43
C ALA A 373 -25.47 7.85 -12.14
N PHE A 374 -26.35 8.60 -11.46
CA PHE A 374 -27.67 8.98 -12.00
C PHE A 374 -27.86 10.51 -12.01
N THR A 375 -28.35 11.06 -13.14
CA THR A 375 -28.79 12.47 -13.25
C THR A 375 -30.22 12.58 -13.77
N LEU A 376 -31.19 12.82 -12.87
CA LEU A 376 -32.60 13.01 -13.25
C LEU A 376 -32.98 14.50 -13.28
N ARG A 377 -33.64 14.92 -14.37
CA ARG A 377 -34.06 16.31 -14.55
C ARG A 377 -35.34 16.66 -13.78
N VAL A 378 -36.37 15.79 -13.71
CA VAL A 378 -37.63 16.04 -12.97
C VAL A 378 -38.29 14.72 -12.54
N ILE A 379 -38.69 14.57 -11.26
CA ILE A 379 -39.64 13.55 -10.79
C ILE A 379 -40.66 14.21 -9.84
N ARG A 380 -41.95 13.83 -9.93
CA ARG A 380 -43.04 14.42 -9.14
C ARG A 380 -43.49 13.62 -7.90
N GLN A 381 -43.07 12.36 -7.66
CA GLN A 381 -43.55 11.58 -6.49
C GLN A 381 -42.49 10.64 -5.82
N VAL A 382 -42.89 9.96 -4.74
CA VAL A 382 -42.11 9.32 -3.66
C VAL A 382 -41.09 8.28 -4.16
N PHE A 383 -39.87 8.29 -3.60
CA PHE A 383 -38.76 7.40 -4.02
C PHE A 383 -38.06 6.76 -2.82
N ALA A 384 -37.83 5.43 -2.86
CA ALA A 384 -37.17 4.68 -1.78
C ALA A 384 -36.11 3.71 -2.34
N LEU A 385 -34.87 3.82 -1.85
CA LEU A 385 -33.73 2.95 -2.25
C LEU A 385 -33.07 2.29 -1.04
N ARG A 386 -32.70 1.00 -1.17
CA ARG A 386 -32.05 0.24 -0.09
C ARG A 386 -30.53 0.45 -0.02
N VAL A 387 -29.80 0.40 -1.13
CA VAL A 387 -28.31 0.50 -1.16
C VAL A 387 -27.82 1.19 -2.45
N PHE A 388 -26.97 2.22 -2.33
CA PHE A 388 -26.35 2.92 -3.48
C PHE A 388 -24.87 3.29 -3.21
N ARG A 389 -23.99 3.09 -4.21
CA ARG A 389 -22.53 3.08 -3.99
C ARG A 389 -21.70 4.17 -4.69
N GLN A 390 -22.21 4.95 -5.65
CA GLN A 390 -21.36 5.90 -6.42
C GLN A 390 -21.78 7.39 -6.36
N VAL A 391 -22.46 7.95 -7.37
CA VAL A 391 -22.79 9.40 -7.42
C VAL A 391 -24.27 9.62 -7.73
N PHE A 392 -24.97 10.44 -6.91
CA PHE A 392 -26.39 10.75 -7.13
C PHE A 392 -26.63 12.26 -7.19
N ALA A 393 -27.23 12.75 -8.28
CA ALA A 393 -27.48 14.16 -8.52
C ALA A 393 -28.91 14.43 -9.03
N LEU A 394 -29.67 15.23 -8.28
CA LEU A 394 -31.07 15.61 -8.59
C LEU A 394 -31.20 17.13 -8.72
N ARG A 395 -31.85 17.62 -9.79
CA ARG A 395 -32.07 19.06 -10.01
C ARG A 395 -33.28 19.63 -9.25
N LYS A 396 -34.45 18.95 -9.26
CA LYS A 396 -35.68 19.37 -8.56
C LYS A 396 -36.44 18.13 -8.02
N PHE A 397 -36.78 18.11 -6.71
CA PHE A 397 -37.59 17.05 -6.08
C PHE A 397 -38.53 17.64 -5.01
N ARG A 398 -39.80 17.17 -4.94
CA ARG A 398 -40.88 17.91 -4.24
C ARG A 398 -41.48 17.31 -2.96
N LEU A 399 -41.36 16.02 -2.60
CA LEU A 399 -42.12 15.52 -1.42
C LEU A 399 -41.35 14.71 -0.35
N VAL A 400 -40.82 13.49 -0.57
CA VAL A 400 -40.10 12.72 0.49
C VAL A 400 -39.09 11.72 -0.11
N LEU A 401 -37.86 11.65 0.42
CA LEU A 401 -36.82 10.68 0.03
C LEU A 401 -36.27 9.94 1.27
N THR A 402 -36.28 8.61 1.25
CA THR A 402 -35.74 7.76 2.34
C THR A 402 -34.64 6.84 1.84
N LEU A 403 -33.47 6.88 2.50
CA LEU A 403 -32.28 6.11 2.12
C LEU A 403 -31.70 5.38 3.34
N ARG A 404 -31.46 4.06 3.22
CA ARG A 404 -30.89 3.25 4.33
C ARG A 404 -29.36 3.30 4.41
N VAL A 405 -28.64 3.12 3.28
CA VAL A 405 -27.16 3.08 3.25
C VAL A 405 -26.60 3.74 1.98
N PHE A 406 -25.70 4.73 2.13
CA PHE A 406 -25.04 5.41 1.00
C PHE A 406 -23.53 5.63 1.26
N ARG A 407 -22.68 5.34 0.26
CA ARG A 407 -21.22 5.20 0.48
C ARG A 407 -20.28 6.24 -0.14
N GLN A 408 -20.66 7.05 -1.14
CA GLN A 408 -19.70 7.92 -1.86
C GLN A 408 -20.10 9.42 -1.92
N VAL A 409 -20.71 9.95 -2.99
CA VAL A 409 -21.00 11.41 -3.11
C VAL A 409 -22.47 11.73 -3.45
N PHE A 410 -23.11 12.61 -2.67
CA PHE A 410 -24.52 13.01 -2.86
C PHE A 410 -24.67 14.54 -3.03
N THR A 411 -25.34 14.98 -4.10
CA THR A 411 -25.55 16.40 -4.41
C THR A 411 -27.02 16.73 -4.76
N LEU A 412 -27.61 17.72 -4.09
CA LEU A 412 -28.96 18.24 -4.44
C LEU A 412 -28.92 19.75 -4.68
N ARG A 413 -29.60 20.21 -5.74
CA ARG A 413 -29.75 21.64 -6.05
C ARG A 413 -30.96 22.27 -5.33
N VAL A 414 -32.16 21.68 -5.39
CA VAL A 414 -33.41 22.22 -4.80
C VAL A 414 -34.30 21.12 -4.22
N PHE A 415 -34.64 21.20 -2.93
CA PHE A 415 -35.52 20.24 -2.24
C PHE A 415 -36.48 20.96 -1.27
N ARG A 416 -37.78 20.60 -1.29
CA ARG A 416 -38.84 21.36 -0.60
C ARG A 416 -39.44 20.72 0.68
N GLN A 417 -39.43 19.40 0.92
CA GLN A 417 -40.00 18.79 2.14
C GLN A 417 -39.29 17.49 2.58
N GLY A 418 -38.96 17.37 3.89
CA GLY A 418 -38.61 16.15 4.66
C GLY A 418 -37.55 15.16 4.13
N PHE A 419 -36.38 15.05 4.78
CA PHE A 419 -35.32 14.08 4.43
C PHE A 419 -34.75 13.31 5.64
N THR A 420 -34.66 11.98 5.55
CA THR A 420 -34.10 11.11 6.61
C THR A 420 -33.07 10.11 6.07
N LEU A 421 -31.89 10.05 6.71
CA LEU A 421 -30.78 9.13 6.40
C LEU A 421 -30.34 8.37 7.66
N ARG A 422 -30.13 7.04 7.54
CA ARG A 422 -29.63 6.22 8.65
C ARG A 422 -28.11 6.15 8.74
N VAL A 423 -27.38 5.88 7.64
CA VAL A 423 -25.91 5.70 7.62
C VAL A 423 -25.28 6.29 6.35
N PHE A 424 -24.27 7.17 6.49
CA PHE A 424 -23.54 7.79 5.36
C PHE A 424 -22.02 7.92 5.65
N ARG A 425 -21.15 7.68 4.66
CA ARG A 425 -19.70 7.43 4.89
C ARG A 425 -18.66 8.33 4.19
N GLN A 426 -18.97 9.22 3.21
CA GLN A 426 -17.93 9.97 2.47
C GLN A 426 -18.20 11.48 2.23
N GLY A 427 -19.02 11.94 1.27
CA GLY A 427 -19.23 13.39 1.02
C GLY A 427 -20.67 13.86 0.70
N PHE A 428 -21.21 14.84 1.45
CA PHE A 428 -22.59 15.36 1.25
C PHE A 428 -22.62 16.88 1.05
N THR A 429 -23.24 17.36 -0.06
CA THR A 429 -23.39 18.80 -0.34
C THR A 429 -24.81 19.18 -0.77
N LEU A 430 -25.39 20.22 -0.14
CA LEU A 430 -26.70 20.78 -0.53
C LEU A 430 -26.59 22.29 -0.81
N ARG A 431 -27.26 22.76 -1.87
CA ARG A 431 -27.33 24.19 -2.20
C ARG A 431 -28.49 24.93 -1.51
N VAL A 432 -29.73 24.42 -1.54
CA VAL A 432 -30.92 25.08 -0.95
C VAL A 432 -31.89 24.06 -0.32
N PHE A 433 -32.23 24.23 0.96
CA PHE A 433 -33.17 23.36 1.70
C PHE A 433 -34.13 24.19 2.59
N ARG A 434 -35.44 23.87 2.58
CA ARG A 434 -36.49 24.68 3.24
C ARG A 434 -37.15 24.08 4.49
N GLN A 435 -37.17 22.76 4.76
CA GLN A 435 -37.82 22.19 5.98
C GLN A 435 -37.22 20.85 6.47
N GLY A 436 -36.83 20.77 7.76
CA GLY A 436 -36.63 19.57 8.60
C GLY A 436 -35.64 18.48 8.13
N PHE A 437 -34.48 18.35 8.79
CA PHE A 437 -33.46 17.32 8.48
C PHE A 437 -32.96 16.55 9.72
N ALA A 438 -32.90 15.22 9.62
CA ALA A 438 -32.40 14.32 10.68
C ALA A 438 -31.45 13.22 10.15
N LEU A 439 -30.28 13.09 10.78
CA LEU A 439 -29.23 12.11 10.43
C LEU A 439 -28.77 11.37 11.71
N ARG A 440 -28.70 10.03 11.67
CA ARG A 440 -28.26 9.22 12.83
C ARG A 440 -26.73 9.06 12.93
N VAL A 441 -26.05 8.70 11.84
CA VAL A 441 -24.59 8.43 11.84
C VAL A 441 -23.95 8.95 10.53
N PHE A 442 -22.91 9.79 10.64
CA PHE A 442 -22.16 10.33 9.49
C PHE A 442 -20.64 10.33 9.74
N CYS A 443 -19.86 9.89 8.74
CA CYS A 443 -18.40 9.93 8.76
C CYS A 443 -17.87 10.62 7.49
N GLN A 444 -16.89 11.51 7.65
CA GLN A 444 -16.08 12.21 6.62
C GLN A 444 -16.39 13.70 6.36
N VAL A 445 -17.06 14.15 5.28
CA VAL A 445 -17.17 15.59 4.95
C VAL A 445 -18.61 16.06 4.67
N PHE A 446 -19.07 17.12 5.36
CA PHE A 446 -20.42 17.70 5.20
C PHE A 446 -20.40 19.22 4.98
N ALA A 447 -21.02 19.70 3.89
CA ALA A 447 -21.06 21.13 3.56
C ALA A 447 -22.45 21.62 3.08
N LEU A 448 -22.98 22.69 3.69
CA LEU A 448 -24.25 23.32 3.29
C LEU A 448 -24.07 24.81 2.97
N ARG A 449 -24.69 25.28 1.87
CA ARG A 449 -24.68 26.70 1.48
C ARG A 449 -25.80 27.53 2.12
N VAL A 450 -27.06 27.11 2.06
CA VAL A 450 -28.23 27.87 2.58
C VAL A 450 -29.28 26.92 3.21
N PHE A 451 -29.62 27.15 4.49
CA PHE A 451 -30.62 26.35 5.23
C PHE A 451 -31.54 27.23 6.09
N ARG A 452 -32.86 26.98 6.08
CA ARG A 452 -33.86 27.87 6.71
C ARG A 452 -34.64 27.30 7.92
N GLN A 453 -34.68 25.99 8.23
CA GLN A 453 -35.42 25.49 9.43
C GLN A 453 -34.89 24.14 9.99
N GLY A 454 -34.49 24.13 11.28
CA GLY A 454 -34.29 22.99 12.22
C GLY A 454 -33.40 21.79 11.79
N PHE A 455 -32.28 21.55 12.48
CA PHE A 455 -31.36 20.42 12.20
C PHE A 455 -30.91 19.67 13.47
N THR A 456 -30.92 18.33 13.42
CA THR A 456 -30.46 17.46 14.52
C THR A 456 -29.49 16.36 14.03
N LEU A 457 -28.31 16.22 14.68
CA LEU A 457 -27.41 15.07 14.50
C LEU A 457 -27.09 14.40 15.83
N ARG A 458 -27.02 13.06 15.80
CA ARG A 458 -26.60 12.27 16.97
C ARG A 458 -25.08 12.06 17.04
N VAL A 459 -24.41 11.64 15.96
CA VAL A 459 -22.97 11.32 15.96
C VAL A 459 -22.30 11.74 14.64
N PHE A 460 -21.21 12.52 14.73
CA PHE A 460 -20.41 12.94 13.55
C PHE A 460 -18.90 12.80 13.80
N ARG A 461 -18.16 12.29 12.81
CA ARG A 461 -16.70 12.10 12.85
C ARG A 461 -16.08 12.70 11.58
N GLN A 462 -15.18 13.68 11.74
CA GLN A 462 -14.29 14.33 10.75
C GLN A 462 -14.49 15.83 10.44
N VAL A 463 -15.05 16.27 9.30
CA VAL A 463 -15.07 17.71 8.90
C VAL A 463 -16.47 18.24 8.57
N PHE A 464 -16.88 19.34 9.22
CA PHE A 464 -18.20 19.97 9.01
C PHE A 464 -18.10 21.48 8.75
N ALA A 465 -18.74 21.97 7.68
CA ALA A 465 -18.69 23.37 7.24
C ALA A 465 -20.06 23.94 6.85
N LEU A 466 -20.49 25.04 7.45
CA LEU A 466 -21.74 25.75 7.05
C LEU A 466 -21.45 27.20 6.63
N ARG A 467 -22.10 27.63 5.53
CA ARG A 467 -22.04 29.03 5.06
C ARG A 467 -23.10 29.93 5.71
N ASN A 468 -24.40 29.67 5.46
CA ASN A 468 -25.51 30.52 5.95
C ASN A 468 -26.65 29.66 6.56
N PHE A 469 -26.94 29.83 7.86
CA PHE A 469 -28.00 29.09 8.58
C PHE A 469 -28.90 30.02 9.43
N ARG A 470 -30.21 29.73 9.50
CA ARG A 470 -31.20 30.40 10.37
C ARG A 470 -32.02 29.38 11.19
N LEU A 471 -32.33 29.75 12.44
CA LEU A 471 -33.22 29.09 13.42
C LEU A 471 -32.56 28.23 14.53
N VAL A 472 -32.47 26.90 14.45
CA VAL A 472 -32.07 26.07 15.62
C VAL A 472 -31.22 24.86 15.23
N PHE A 473 -30.10 24.64 15.94
CA PHE A 473 -29.17 23.53 15.71
C PHE A 473 -28.74 22.82 17.01
N THR A 474 -28.83 21.49 17.05
CA THR A 474 -28.43 20.67 18.21
C THR A 474 -27.51 19.51 17.80
N LEU A 475 -26.34 19.36 18.47
CA LEU A 475 -25.46 18.17 18.32
C LEU A 475 -25.17 17.52 19.67
N ARG A 476 -25.19 16.19 19.70
CA ARG A 476 -24.82 15.41 20.90
C ARG A 476 -23.31 15.12 20.98
N VAL A 477 -22.68 14.60 19.92
CA VAL A 477 -21.25 14.19 19.94
C VAL A 477 -20.57 14.52 18.61
N PHE A 478 -19.46 15.27 18.66
CA PHE A 478 -18.63 15.60 17.48
C PHE A 478 -17.13 15.41 17.74
N ARG A 479 -16.40 14.86 16.76
CA ARG A 479 -14.94 14.66 16.82
C ARG A 479 -14.26 15.19 15.55
N GLN A 480 -13.23 16.04 15.73
CA GLN A 480 -12.29 16.60 14.73
C GLN A 480 -12.45 18.10 14.39
N VAL A 481 -12.98 18.50 13.22
CA VAL A 481 -12.91 19.91 12.75
C VAL A 481 -14.29 20.48 12.36
N PHE A 482 -14.65 21.66 12.91
CA PHE A 482 -15.93 22.32 12.63
C PHE A 482 -15.75 23.81 12.31
N THR A 483 -16.35 24.28 11.21
CA THR A 483 -16.21 25.66 10.70
C THR A 483 -17.57 26.30 10.36
N LEU A 484 -17.85 27.52 10.85
CA LEU A 484 -19.03 28.30 10.45
C LEU A 484 -18.65 29.68 9.93
N ARG A 485 -19.28 30.13 8.83
CA ARG A 485 -19.13 31.50 8.34
C ARG A 485 -20.15 32.47 8.93
N VAL A 486 -21.46 32.22 8.80
CA VAL A 486 -22.53 33.13 9.28
C VAL A 486 -23.69 32.34 9.89
N PHE A 487 -24.02 32.60 11.16
CA PHE A 487 -25.14 31.98 11.87
C PHE A 487 -26.01 33.03 12.59
N ARG A 488 -27.34 32.87 12.52
CA ARG A 488 -28.34 33.66 13.28
C ARG A 488 -29.22 32.71 14.10
N GLN A 489 -29.37 33.01 15.39
CA GLN A 489 -30.33 32.47 16.37
C GLN A 489 -29.75 31.54 17.47
N VAL A 490 -30.02 30.22 17.51
CA VAL A 490 -29.67 29.39 18.70
C VAL A 490 -28.82 28.16 18.35
N PHE A 491 -27.69 27.98 19.03
CA PHE A 491 -26.76 26.84 18.85
C PHE A 491 -26.35 26.19 20.18
N THR A 492 -26.52 24.86 20.30
CA THR A 492 -26.16 24.10 21.51
C THR A 492 -25.30 22.86 21.21
N LEU A 493 -24.18 22.70 21.93
CA LEU A 493 -23.32 21.51 21.89
C LEU A 493 -23.13 20.90 23.27
N ARG A 494 -23.23 19.56 23.37
CA ARG A 494 -22.93 18.83 24.61
C ARG A 494 -21.44 18.47 24.75
N VAL A 495 -20.83 17.80 23.76
CA VAL A 495 -19.43 17.31 23.84
C VAL A 495 -18.68 17.48 22.51
N PHE A 496 -17.53 18.16 22.52
CA PHE A 496 -16.67 18.36 21.34
C PHE A 496 -15.17 18.12 21.63
N ARG A 497 -14.43 17.53 20.66
CA ARG A 497 -12.97 17.27 20.72
C ARG A 497 -12.28 17.70 19.41
N LEU A 498 -11.14 18.40 19.52
CA LEU A 498 -10.21 18.94 18.48
C LEU A 498 -10.28 20.45 18.17
N VAL A 499 -10.90 20.88 17.07
CA VAL A 499 -10.74 22.26 16.54
C VAL A 499 -12.09 22.84 16.10
N PHE A 500 -12.46 24.02 16.63
CA PHE A 500 -13.70 24.73 16.29
C PHE A 500 -13.43 26.19 15.93
N THR A 501 -13.90 26.64 14.76
CA THR A 501 -13.71 28.02 14.30
C THR A 501 -14.99 28.65 13.76
N VAL A 502 -15.27 29.90 14.14
CA VAL A 502 -16.47 30.63 13.70
C VAL A 502 -16.12 32.05 13.31
N ARG A 503 -16.57 32.47 12.11
CA ARG A 503 -16.27 33.80 11.56
C ARG A 503 -17.23 34.88 12.07
N ALA A 504 -18.54 34.66 12.00
CA ALA A 504 -19.57 35.60 12.47
C ALA A 504 -20.79 34.86 13.05
N PHE A 505 -21.23 35.23 14.26
CA PHE A 505 -22.41 34.66 14.93
C PHE A 505 -23.25 35.74 15.62
N CYS A 506 -24.57 35.66 15.50
CA CYS A 506 -25.51 36.54 16.19
C CYS A 506 -26.53 35.73 16.99
N GLN A 507 -26.73 36.12 18.26
CA GLN A 507 -27.75 35.68 19.23
C GLN A 507 -27.27 34.79 20.39
N VAL A 508 -27.51 33.47 20.43
CA VAL A 508 -27.21 32.66 21.64
C VAL A 508 -26.36 31.42 21.34
N PHE A 509 -25.24 31.26 22.05
CA PHE A 509 -24.32 30.12 21.92
C PHE A 509 -23.98 29.49 23.28
N ALA A 510 -24.16 28.17 23.41
CA ALA A 510 -23.89 27.44 24.65
C ALA A 510 -23.07 26.15 24.45
N LEU A 511 -21.98 26.01 25.24
CA LEU A 511 -21.14 24.81 25.31
C LEU A 511 -21.13 24.21 26.72
N ARG A 512 -21.31 22.89 26.84
CA ARG A 512 -21.10 22.18 28.11
C ARG A 512 -19.64 21.76 28.33
N VAL A 513 -19.05 20.97 27.43
CA VAL A 513 -17.67 20.45 27.59
C VAL A 513 -16.88 20.54 26.27
N PHE A 514 -15.72 21.21 26.29
CA PHE A 514 -14.84 21.34 25.12
C PHE A 514 -13.36 21.03 25.43
N ARG A 515 -12.68 20.29 24.54
CA ARG A 515 -11.26 19.91 24.68
C ARG A 515 -10.46 20.22 23.40
N GLN A 516 -9.38 21.00 23.53
CA GLN A 516 -8.34 21.36 22.53
C GLN A 516 -8.34 22.83 22.04
N VAL A 517 -8.82 23.20 20.85
CA VAL A 517 -8.60 24.55 20.27
C VAL A 517 -9.92 25.21 19.82
N PHE A 518 -10.20 26.44 20.26
CA PHE A 518 -11.41 27.20 19.92
C PHE A 518 -11.10 28.65 19.49
N ALA A 519 -11.63 29.08 18.34
CA ALA A 519 -11.42 30.43 17.81
C ALA A 519 -12.69 31.11 17.27
N LEU A 520 -12.96 32.34 17.72
CA LEU A 520 -14.04 33.20 17.23
C LEU A 520 -13.48 34.50 16.63
N ARG A 521 -13.97 34.91 15.45
CA ARG A 521 -13.63 36.24 14.90
C ARG A 521 -14.61 37.34 15.32
N VAL A 522 -15.91 37.16 15.11
CA VAL A 522 -16.94 38.16 15.46
C VAL A 522 -18.15 37.49 16.10
N PHE A 523 -18.53 37.93 17.30
CA PHE A 523 -19.71 37.43 18.00
C PHE A 523 -20.55 38.57 18.60
N ARG A 524 -21.87 38.51 18.39
CA ARG A 524 -22.86 39.47 18.92
C ARG A 524 -23.89 38.73 19.78
N GLN A 525 -24.16 39.26 20.97
CA GLN A 525 -25.20 38.86 21.94
C GLN A 525 -24.78 37.99 23.15
N VAL A 526 -25.05 36.68 23.22
CA VAL A 526 -24.82 35.90 24.47
C VAL A 526 -23.97 34.65 24.24
N PHE A 527 -22.87 34.49 24.99
CA PHE A 527 -21.96 33.34 24.92
C PHE A 527 -21.74 32.70 26.30
N THR A 528 -22.00 31.39 26.42
CA THR A 528 -21.86 30.64 27.68
C THR A 528 -21.04 29.35 27.51
N VAL A 529 -20.05 29.14 28.40
CA VAL A 529 -19.24 27.91 28.44
C VAL A 529 -19.13 27.39 29.87
N ARG A 530 -19.42 26.10 30.09
CA ARG A 530 -19.25 25.48 31.41
C ARG A 530 -17.82 24.99 31.68
N VAL A 531 -17.22 24.18 30.79
CA VAL A 531 -15.89 23.58 31.02
C VAL A 531 -15.00 23.63 29.77
N PHE A 532 -13.79 24.20 29.89
CA PHE A 532 -12.80 24.32 28.81
C PHE A 532 -11.35 24.01 29.26
N CYS A 533 -10.58 23.26 28.45
CA CYS A 533 -9.32 22.66 28.92
C CYS A 533 -7.98 23.06 28.24
N LYS A 534 -7.93 23.74 27.08
CA LYS A 534 -6.66 23.93 26.32
C LYS A 534 -6.42 25.35 25.77
N VAL A 535 -6.87 25.72 24.56
CA VAL A 535 -6.55 27.04 23.94
C VAL A 535 -7.79 27.77 23.42
N PHE A 536 -8.08 28.96 23.95
CA PHE A 536 -9.25 29.77 23.62
C PHE A 536 -8.85 31.16 23.08
N THR A 537 -9.37 31.53 21.89
CA THR A 537 -9.07 32.81 21.22
C THR A 537 -10.35 33.50 20.71
N VAL A 538 -10.51 34.79 20.99
CA VAL A 538 -11.62 35.61 20.44
C VAL A 538 -11.09 36.94 19.93
N ARG A 539 -11.43 37.32 18.69
CA ARG A 539 -11.01 38.63 18.15
C ARG A 539 -11.96 39.77 18.51
N VAL A 540 -13.27 39.63 18.26
CA VAL A 540 -14.26 40.70 18.49
C VAL A 540 -15.52 40.15 19.15
N PHE A 541 -15.91 40.72 20.29
CA PHE A 541 -17.10 40.32 21.05
C PHE A 541 -17.88 41.54 21.57
N CYS A 542 -19.20 41.58 21.39
CA CYS A 542 -19.95 42.83 21.57
C CYS A 542 -20.94 42.93 22.75
N GLN A 543 -21.34 41.84 23.44
CA GLN A 543 -22.44 41.90 24.44
C GLN A 543 -22.15 41.12 25.75
N VAL A 544 -22.61 39.87 25.96
CA VAL A 544 -22.48 39.12 27.24
C VAL A 544 -21.66 37.83 27.14
N PHE A 545 -20.58 37.71 27.92
CA PHE A 545 -19.65 36.56 27.92
C PHE A 545 -19.51 35.92 29.31
N ILE A 546 -19.81 34.61 29.42
CA ILE A 546 -19.76 33.86 30.70
C ILE A 546 -18.97 32.54 30.54
N VAL A 547 -17.94 32.34 31.35
CA VAL A 547 -17.16 31.09 31.45
C VAL A 547 -17.07 30.63 32.89
N ARG A 548 -17.42 29.36 33.17
CA ARG A 548 -17.41 28.81 34.56
C ARG A 548 -16.16 28.05 34.97
N VAL A 549 -15.49 27.32 34.08
CA VAL A 549 -14.30 26.52 34.40
C VAL A 549 -13.33 26.54 33.22
N PHE A 550 -12.10 27.04 33.46
CA PHE A 550 -11.03 27.16 32.48
C PHE A 550 -9.68 26.66 33.05
N ARG A 551 -8.84 25.97 32.25
CA ARG A 551 -7.61 25.30 32.76
C ARG A 551 -6.26 25.64 32.10
N ARG A 552 -6.15 26.35 30.96
CA ARG A 552 -4.85 26.50 30.23
C ARG A 552 -4.56 27.88 29.61
N VAL A 553 -4.91 28.17 28.35
CA VAL A 553 -4.51 29.42 27.64
C VAL A 553 -5.70 30.23 27.07
N PHE A 554 -5.88 31.50 27.51
CA PHE A 554 -7.02 32.37 27.17
C PHE A 554 -6.58 33.71 26.58
N THR A 555 -7.13 34.11 25.42
CA THR A 555 -6.84 35.41 24.78
C THR A 555 -8.08 36.05 24.14
N VAL A 556 -8.30 37.34 24.38
CA VAL A 556 -9.38 38.15 23.77
C VAL A 556 -8.76 39.46 23.27
N ARG A 557 -9.04 39.88 22.04
CA ARG A 557 -8.47 41.11 21.46
C ARG A 557 -9.36 42.35 21.57
N VAL A 558 -10.67 42.23 21.34
CA VAL A 558 -11.61 43.37 21.35
C VAL A 558 -12.91 42.94 22.03
N PHE A 559 -13.34 43.68 23.05
CA PHE A 559 -14.53 43.42 23.86
C PHE A 559 -15.29 44.73 24.15
N ARG A 560 -16.63 44.72 24.14
CA ARG A 560 -17.42 45.97 24.25
C ARG A 560 -18.43 46.12 25.41
N GLN A 561 -18.84 45.08 26.16
CA GLN A 561 -19.97 45.22 27.11
C GLN A 561 -19.87 44.48 28.48
N VAL A 562 -20.10 43.16 28.61
CA VAL A 562 -20.15 42.44 29.93
C VAL A 562 -19.36 41.12 29.97
N PHE A 563 -18.37 41.00 30.87
CA PHE A 563 -17.42 39.87 30.95
C PHE A 563 -17.38 39.23 32.36
N THR A 564 -17.52 37.90 32.47
CA THR A 564 -17.43 37.17 33.75
C THR A 564 -16.74 35.81 33.58
N VAL A 565 -15.68 35.56 34.36
CA VAL A 565 -14.90 34.32 34.31
C VAL A 565 -14.69 33.76 35.72
N TRP A 566 -14.94 32.47 35.91
CA TRP A 566 -14.58 31.71 37.11
C TRP A 566 -13.43 30.76 36.77
N VAL A 567 -12.33 30.82 37.52
CA VAL A 567 -11.12 30.01 37.32
C VAL A 567 -10.91 29.11 38.52
N SER A 568 -10.66 27.82 38.28
CA SER A 568 -10.23 26.85 39.29
C SER A 568 -8.81 26.40 38.92
N LEU A 569 -7.82 26.91 39.66
CA LEU A 569 -6.41 26.54 39.51
C LEU A 569 -6.12 25.37 40.46
N SER A 570 -5.69 24.24 39.90
CA SER A 570 -5.01 23.19 40.66
C SER A 570 -3.50 23.37 40.49
N SER A 571 -2.85 23.71 41.61
CA SER A 571 -1.42 23.58 41.96
C SER A 571 -0.37 24.39 41.17
N GLY A 572 0.26 25.35 41.85
CA GLY A 572 1.68 25.72 41.69
C GLY A 572 2.00 27.07 41.02
N LEU A 573 2.12 28.14 41.84
CA LEU A 573 2.90 29.38 41.65
C LEU A 573 2.74 30.24 40.38
N HIS A 574 1.80 31.19 40.42
CA HIS A 574 1.99 32.66 40.44
C HIS A 574 0.70 33.36 39.94
N CYS A 575 0.14 34.21 40.80
CA CYS A 575 -1.12 34.92 40.60
C CYS A 575 -1.00 36.01 39.52
N MET A 576 -1.95 36.05 38.58
CA MET A 576 -2.46 37.32 38.04
C MET A 576 -3.99 37.27 38.06
N GLY A 577 -4.56 38.00 39.01
CA GLY A 577 -6.00 38.28 39.02
C GLY A 577 -6.31 39.29 37.92
N VAL A 578 -7.38 39.04 37.16
CA VAL A 578 -7.98 40.07 36.32
C VAL A 578 -9.49 39.95 36.35
N SER A 579 -10.10 40.73 37.24
CA SER A 579 -11.46 41.23 37.16
C SER A 579 -11.47 42.53 36.36
N PHE A 580 -12.26 42.63 35.29
CA PHE A 580 -12.64 43.92 34.71
C PHE A 580 -14.15 43.95 34.45
N ILE A 581 -14.82 44.72 35.31
CA ILE A 581 -16.16 45.27 35.08
C ILE A 581 -15.94 46.74 34.71
N ARG A 582 -16.52 47.12 33.55
CA ARG A 582 -16.77 48.47 32.99
C ARG A 582 -15.61 49.48 32.92
N SER A 583 -15.40 50.03 31.73
CA SER A 583 -15.33 51.48 31.60
C SER A 583 -16.21 51.96 30.45
N SER A 584 -16.98 52.99 30.79
CA SER A 584 -17.91 53.79 30.03
C SER A 584 -17.22 54.64 28.97
N LEU A 585 -17.71 54.57 27.73
CA LEU A 585 -18.25 55.67 26.91
C LEU A 585 -18.68 55.12 25.54
#